data_AF-A0A6N8U982-F1
#
_entry.id   AF-A0A6N8U982-F1
#
_cell.length_a   1.000
_cell.length_b   1.000
_cell.length_c   1.000
_cell.angle_alpha   90.00
_cell.angle_beta   90.00
_cell.angle_gamma   90.00
#
_symmetry.space_group_name_H-M   'P 1'
#
loop_
_entity.id
_entity.type
_entity.pdbx_description
1 polymer ?
#
loop_
_entity_poly.entity_id
_entity_poly.type
_entity_poly.pdbx_seq_one_letter_code
_entity_poly.pdbx_strand_id
1 'polypeptide(L)'
;MDKSKMVHQRQLLGHPVGLFILFFTEMWERFSYYGMRALLVLYMTTETMGSDLRGPGLGWSEQEALALYGWYTMLVYVMSIPGGMIADKLLGQKKAVLYGAIILVAGHITLAFTPIWAFYVGLGLIILGVGLLKPNISTMVGGLYKKGDIRRDKGFSIFYIGINLGSLLATMTVGSVVLAYGWHAGFALAGVAMVIGLLVYLWGYKYLKHVGNLDSEPQEDTVRVEAVSYGDLYSSLFKSPLQLVIAGVLLVLSLAGWYLMGWGYGLLFLFLTAIIALMMMIYKDLDTQVYKDRFLVLLLSFIMVVIFWGAFEQAGGLMNLYTDDKVDRVLNLFGNKVLIPTEMFQSLNALFIILFATAVGGFWAKRKLKGKLSGSIFKMALGIIIMGFGFLFMVFAAREFNENGTSSMIWLVFAYLFHTIGELCLSPVALSFITKLAPVRYASLMMGVYFATSGLGNKVAGIVGESASNYGDLTVFMGIFIFTVVVGTLFLLIRKPLNRLTHGIEDNENIIKEQEGFDLIKE
;
A
#
# COMPACT_ATOMS: atom_id res chain seq x y z
N MET A 1 30.01 15.13 -34.05
CA MET A 1 28.55 15.29 -34.27
C MET A 1 28.02 13.96 -34.77
N ASP A 2 27.68 13.03 -33.87
CA ASP A 2 27.00 11.78 -34.23
C ASP A 2 25.57 11.85 -33.68
N LYS A 3 24.63 12.13 -34.58
CA LYS A 3 23.20 12.18 -34.26
C LYS A 3 22.75 10.75 -33.95
N SER A 4 22.48 10.47 -32.68
CA SER A 4 21.36 9.62 -32.28
C SER A 4 21.24 8.30 -33.06
N LYS A 5 22.09 7.31 -32.75
CA LYS A 5 21.64 5.91 -32.86
C LYS A 5 20.55 5.71 -31.82
N MET A 6 19.30 5.98 -32.21
CA MET A 6 18.14 5.57 -31.43
C MET A 6 18.22 4.05 -31.32
N VAL A 7 18.67 3.56 -30.16
CA VAL A 7 18.53 2.14 -29.82
C VAL A 7 17.04 1.89 -29.79
N HIS A 8 16.52 1.28 -30.86
CA HIS A 8 15.12 0.92 -30.98
C HIS A 8 14.84 -0.07 -29.85
N GLN A 9 14.33 0.41 -28.72
CA GLN A 9 13.89 -0.48 -27.65
C GLN A 9 12.80 -1.37 -28.25
N ARG A 10 12.98 -2.69 -28.14
CA ARG A 10 11.95 -3.63 -28.58
C ARG A 10 10.65 -3.30 -27.84
N GLN A 11 9.56 -3.23 -28.58
CA GLN A 11 8.24 -2.94 -28.02
C GLN A 11 7.33 -4.16 -28.12
N LEU A 12 6.41 -4.27 -27.17
CA LEU A 12 5.31 -5.24 -27.15
C LEU A 12 4.03 -4.47 -26.79
N LEU A 13 2.95 -4.67 -27.53
CA LEU A 13 1.68 -3.92 -27.37
C LEU A 13 1.87 -2.39 -27.27
N GLY A 14 2.83 -1.83 -28.02
CA GLY A 14 3.12 -0.38 -28.04
C GLY A 14 3.94 0.15 -26.86
N HIS A 15 4.33 -0.71 -25.91
CA HIS A 15 5.14 -0.35 -24.74
C HIS A 15 6.53 -1.02 -24.79
N PRO A 16 7.56 -0.44 -24.14
CA PRO A 16 8.87 -1.08 -24.04
C PRO A 16 8.76 -2.50 -23.46
N VAL A 17 9.48 -3.49 -24.03
CA VAL A 17 9.47 -4.88 -23.52
C VAL A 17 9.86 -4.95 -22.04
N GLY A 18 10.73 -4.05 -21.58
CA GLY A 18 11.07 -3.90 -20.17
C GLY A 18 9.85 -3.71 -19.25
N LEU A 19 8.76 -3.10 -19.73
CA LEU A 19 7.51 -2.97 -18.95
C LEU A 19 6.95 -4.35 -18.57
N PHE A 20 6.92 -5.29 -19.51
CA PHE A 20 6.36 -6.63 -19.27
C PHE A 20 7.25 -7.45 -18.33
N ILE A 21 8.57 -7.24 -18.38
CA ILE A 21 9.48 -7.82 -17.39
C ILE A 21 9.13 -7.33 -15.99
N LEU A 22 9.01 -6.00 -15.81
CA LEU A 22 8.70 -5.41 -14.51
C LEU A 22 7.28 -5.80 -14.07
N PHE A 23 6.31 -5.83 -14.99
CA PHE A 23 4.95 -6.30 -14.75
C PHE A 23 4.93 -7.72 -14.19
N PHE A 24 5.57 -8.68 -14.86
CA PHE A 24 5.54 -10.07 -14.41
C PHE A 24 6.37 -10.28 -13.13
N THR A 25 7.48 -9.55 -12.99
CA THR A 25 8.27 -9.57 -11.74
C THR A 25 7.41 -9.09 -10.56
N GLU A 26 6.73 -7.96 -10.72
CA GLU A 26 5.84 -7.40 -9.70
C GLU A 26 4.63 -8.30 -9.47
N MET A 27 4.01 -8.85 -10.51
CA MET A 27 2.87 -9.76 -10.37
C MET A 27 3.21 -10.97 -9.49
N TRP A 28 4.38 -11.57 -9.69
CA TRP A 28 4.84 -12.72 -8.90
C TRP A 28 5.25 -12.35 -7.48
N GLU A 29 5.86 -11.19 -7.27
CA GLU A 29 6.13 -10.69 -5.91
C GLU A 29 4.82 -10.34 -5.17
N ARG A 30 3.82 -9.79 -5.87
CA ARG A 30 2.52 -9.50 -5.27
C ARG A 30 1.77 -10.78 -4.97
N PHE A 31 1.91 -11.79 -5.83
CA PHE A 31 1.40 -13.12 -5.55
C PHE A 31 2.00 -13.65 -4.23
N SER A 32 3.33 -13.63 -4.09
CA SER A 32 3.98 -14.19 -2.90
C SER A 32 3.59 -13.42 -1.62
N TYR A 33 3.60 -12.09 -1.68
CA TYR A 33 3.22 -11.24 -0.55
C TYR A 33 1.77 -11.42 -0.13
N TYR A 34 0.81 -11.29 -1.05
CA TYR A 34 -0.62 -11.39 -0.71
C TYR A 34 -1.02 -12.81 -0.35
N GLY A 35 -0.40 -13.82 -0.99
CA GLY A 35 -0.59 -15.21 -0.63
C GLY A 35 -0.15 -15.49 0.80
N MET A 36 1.09 -15.12 1.16
CA MET A 36 1.58 -15.27 2.52
C MET A 36 0.76 -14.45 3.53
N ARG A 37 0.45 -13.19 3.21
CA ARG A 37 -0.33 -12.30 4.08
C ARG A 37 -1.71 -12.87 4.39
N ALA A 38 -2.35 -13.54 3.43
CA ALA A 38 -3.67 -14.12 3.64
C ALA A 38 -3.66 -15.30 4.62
N LEU A 39 -2.56 -16.06 4.66
CA LEU A 39 -2.34 -17.16 5.61
C LEU A 39 -1.90 -16.68 7.00
N LEU A 40 -1.21 -15.55 7.07
CA LEU A 40 -0.39 -15.15 8.21
C LEU A 40 -1.14 -15.20 9.55
N VAL A 41 -2.27 -14.50 9.66
CA VAL A 41 -3.02 -14.43 10.92
C VAL A 41 -3.69 -15.75 11.25
N LEU A 42 -4.23 -16.46 10.25
CA LEU A 42 -4.89 -17.75 10.44
C LEU A 42 -3.89 -18.81 10.92
N TYR A 43 -2.70 -18.85 10.35
CA TYR A 43 -1.63 -19.76 10.79
C TYR A 43 -1.20 -19.50 12.23
N MET A 44 -1.11 -18.22 12.63
CA MET A 44 -0.74 -17.86 14.00
C MET A 44 -1.80 -18.32 15.01
N THR A 45 -3.08 -18.16 14.71
CA THR A 45 -4.17 -18.50 15.64
C THR A 45 -4.57 -19.97 15.62
N THR A 46 -4.31 -20.69 14.52
CA THR A 46 -4.62 -22.12 14.42
C THR A 46 -3.88 -22.91 15.50
N GLU A 47 -4.58 -23.83 16.16
CA GLU A 47 -4.07 -24.59 17.31
C GLU A 47 -2.83 -25.43 16.97
N THR A 48 -1.93 -25.59 17.95
CA THR A 48 -0.70 -26.39 17.79
C THR A 48 -0.95 -27.91 17.79
N MET A 49 -2.06 -28.33 18.38
CA MET A 49 -2.53 -29.70 18.44
C MET A 49 -4.03 -29.67 18.18
N GLY A 50 -4.55 -30.54 17.32
CA GLY A 50 -5.97 -30.55 17.01
C GLY A 50 -6.30 -31.25 15.70
N SER A 51 -7.55 -31.12 15.29
CA SER A 51 -8.10 -31.71 14.06
C SER A 51 -8.42 -30.66 12.99
N ASP A 52 -7.80 -29.48 13.04
CA ASP A 52 -7.94 -28.49 11.97
C ASP A 52 -7.53 -29.13 10.64
N LEU A 53 -8.38 -28.99 9.62
CA LEU A 53 -8.20 -29.58 8.30
C LEU A 53 -6.91 -29.10 7.61
N ARG A 54 -6.38 -27.96 8.03
CA ARG A 54 -5.18 -27.30 7.49
C ARG A 54 -3.90 -27.75 8.23
N GLY A 55 -4.02 -28.56 9.27
CA GLY A 55 -2.92 -28.99 10.12
C GLY A 55 -2.55 -27.97 11.21
N PRO A 56 -1.50 -28.26 12.00
CA PRO A 56 -1.16 -27.49 13.19
C PRO A 56 -0.63 -26.08 12.84
N GLY A 57 -1.09 -25.08 13.59
CA GLY A 57 -0.58 -23.71 13.57
C GLY A 57 0.29 -23.38 14.78
N LEU A 58 0.36 -22.10 15.16
CA LEU A 58 1.16 -21.65 16.30
C LEU A 58 0.39 -21.55 17.62
N GLY A 59 -0.94 -21.59 17.59
CA GLY A 59 -1.82 -21.54 18.77
C GLY A 59 -1.71 -20.25 19.58
N TRP A 60 -1.46 -19.12 18.92
CA TRP A 60 -1.41 -17.80 19.56
C TRP A 60 -2.81 -17.25 19.81
N SER A 61 -2.92 -16.31 20.75
CA SER A 61 -4.15 -15.54 20.88
C SER A 61 -4.37 -14.66 19.64
N GLU A 62 -5.64 -14.37 19.34
CA GLU A 62 -6.00 -13.41 18.29
C GLU A 62 -5.32 -12.05 18.51
N GLN A 63 -5.23 -11.61 19.77
CA GLN A 63 -4.59 -10.36 20.14
C GLN A 63 -3.10 -10.35 19.73
N GLU A 64 -2.35 -11.40 20.04
CA GLU A 64 -0.93 -11.51 19.65
C GLU A 64 -0.75 -11.58 18.13
N ALA A 65 -1.62 -12.34 17.45
CA ALA A 65 -1.60 -12.50 16.00
C ALA A 65 -1.89 -11.17 15.28
N LEU A 66 -2.89 -10.41 15.73
CA LEU A 66 -3.26 -9.09 15.19
C LEU A 66 -2.19 -8.04 15.51
N ALA A 67 -1.57 -8.12 16.68
CA ALA A 67 -0.45 -7.26 17.05
C ALA A 67 0.74 -7.46 16.10
N LEU A 68 1.15 -8.72 15.86
CA LEU A 68 2.23 -9.03 14.92
C LEU A 68 1.85 -8.61 13.50
N TYR A 69 0.62 -8.89 13.07
CA TYR A 69 0.12 -8.48 11.75
C TYR A 69 0.26 -6.97 11.51
N GLY A 70 -0.16 -6.15 12.48
CA GLY A 70 -0.05 -4.70 12.41
C GLY A 70 1.41 -4.21 12.37
N TRP A 71 2.31 -4.84 13.14
CA TRP A 71 3.74 -4.52 13.09
C TRP A 71 4.38 -4.92 11.76
N TYR A 72 4.13 -6.14 11.31
CA TYR A 72 4.66 -6.68 10.07
C TYR A 72 4.26 -5.81 8.87
N THR A 73 2.96 -5.54 8.72
CA THR A 73 2.43 -4.75 7.61
C THR A 73 2.94 -3.32 7.64
N MET A 74 3.03 -2.68 8.82
CA MET A 74 3.65 -1.35 8.96
C MET A 74 5.11 -1.35 8.48
N LEU A 75 5.91 -2.30 8.95
CA LEU A 75 7.34 -2.37 8.63
C LEU A 75 7.59 -2.58 7.14
N VAL A 76 6.76 -3.37 6.45
CA VAL A 76 6.83 -3.55 4.99
C VAL A 76 6.74 -2.22 4.24
N TYR A 77 5.91 -1.29 4.70
CA TYR A 77 5.81 0.05 4.11
C TYR A 77 6.95 0.96 4.56
N VAL A 78 7.28 0.99 5.85
CA VAL A 78 8.34 1.86 6.41
C VAL A 78 9.69 1.52 5.80
N MET A 79 10.00 0.24 5.58
CA MET A 79 11.26 -0.20 4.98
C MET A 79 11.46 0.21 3.52
N SER A 80 10.41 0.68 2.84
CA SER A 80 10.54 1.29 1.50
C SER A 80 11.37 2.58 1.52
N ILE A 81 11.42 3.29 2.66
CA ILE A 81 12.22 4.52 2.80
C ILE A 81 13.72 4.21 2.71
N PRO A 82 14.32 3.42 3.63
CA PRO A 82 15.74 3.10 3.55
C PRO A 82 16.07 2.31 2.28
N GLY A 83 15.19 1.44 1.80
CA GLY A 83 15.43 0.70 0.56
C GLY A 83 15.51 1.58 -0.69
N GLY A 84 14.71 2.65 -0.77
CA GLY A 84 14.85 3.68 -1.80
C GLY A 84 16.16 4.46 -1.68
N MET A 85 16.52 4.87 -0.46
CA MET A 85 17.78 5.59 -0.20
C MET A 85 19.03 4.78 -0.56
N ILE A 86 19.03 3.48 -0.27
CA ILE A 86 20.11 2.56 -0.63
C ILE A 86 20.23 2.46 -2.16
N ALA A 87 19.10 2.39 -2.86
CA ALA A 87 19.09 2.33 -4.31
C ALA A 87 19.61 3.62 -4.95
N ASP A 88 19.20 4.78 -4.44
CA ASP A 88 19.62 6.09 -4.96
C ASP A 88 21.11 6.37 -4.74
N LYS A 89 21.67 5.94 -3.60
CA LYS A 89 23.04 6.31 -3.20
C LYS A 89 24.11 5.24 -3.44
N LEU A 90 23.75 3.96 -3.40
CA LEU A 90 24.73 2.87 -3.33
C LEU A 90 24.61 1.87 -4.47
N LEU A 91 23.39 1.46 -4.83
CA LEU A 91 23.18 0.30 -5.69
C LEU A 91 22.73 0.62 -7.11
N GLY A 92 21.92 1.67 -7.28
CA GLY A 92 21.01 1.82 -8.41
C GLY A 92 19.77 0.93 -8.26
N GLN A 93 18.64 1.42 -8.78
CA GLN A 93 17.32 0.78 -8.69
C GLN A 93 17.31 -0.68 -9.20
N LYS A 94 18.03 -0.94 -10.30
CA LYS A 94 18.11 -2.26 -10.93
C LYS A 94 18.77 -3.31 -10.03
N LYS A 95 19.85 -2.95 -9.33
CA LYS A 95 20.50 -3.87 -8.38
C LYS A 95 19.70 -4.01 -7.10
N ALA A 96 19.07 -2.92 -6.63
CA ALA A 96 18.22 -2.96 -5.45
C ALA A 96 17.02 -3.91 -5.63
N VAL A 97 16.36 -3.88 -6.80
CA VAL A 97 15.29 -4.84 -7.15
C VAL A 97 15.81 -6.27 -7.19
N LEU A 98 16.98 -6.52 -7.78
CA LEU A 98 17.58 -7.87 -7.81
C LEU A 98 17.85 -8.41 -6.40
N TYR A 99 18.53 -7.64 -5.56
CA TYR A 99 18.84 -8.09 -4.20
C TYR A 99 17.59 -8.19 -3.33
N GLY A 100 16.64 -7.26 -3.47
CA GLY A 100 15.33 -7.35 -2.83
C GLY A 100 14.60 -8.64 -3.21
N ALA A 101 14.59 -9.00 -4.49
CA ALA A 101 13.99 -10.26 -4.96
C ALA A 101 14.68 -11.51 -4.39
N ILE A 102 16.02 -11.52 -4.31
CA ILE A 102 16.78 -12.62 -3.70
C ILE A 102 16.44 -12.77 -2.22
N ILE A 103 16.39 -11.66 -1.48
CA ILE A 103 16.03 -11.65 -0.06
C ILE A 103 14.58 -12.14 0.13
N LEU A 104 13.66 -11.75 -0.76
CA LEU A 104 12.27 -12.22 -0.72
C LEU A 104 12.16 -13.73 -0.97
N VAL A 105 12.93 -14.27 -1.91
CA VAL A 105 13.01 -15.73 -2.13
C VAL A 105 13.47 -16.42 -0.86
N ALA A 106 14.55 -15.94 -0.24
CA ALA A 106 15.05 -16.49 1.01
C ALA A 106 13.99 -16.43 2.13
N GLY A 107 13.29 -15.29 2.28
CA GLY A 107 12.24 -15.12 3.28
C GLY A 107 11.08 -16.08 3.11
N HIS A 108 10.52 -16.19 1.90
CA HIS A 108 9.38 -17.09 1.65
C HIS A 108 9.76 -18.57 1.72
N ILE A 109 10.95 -18.96 1.25
CA ILE A 109 11.43 -20.34 1.43
C ILE A 109 11.63 -20.64 2.92
N THR A 110 12.10 -19.66 3.71
CA THR A 110 12.26 -19.85 5.16
C THR A 110 10.91 -20.09 5.85
N LEU A 111 9.83 -19.42 5.43
CA LEU A 111 8.47 -19.67 5.96
C LEU A 111 7.91 -21.07 5.64
N ALA A 112 8.46 -21.78 4.65
CA ALA A 112 8.07 -23.16 4.37
C ALA A 112 8.55 -24.14 5.44
N PHE A 113 9.44 -23.74 6.35
CA PHE A 113 9.88 -24.58 7.46
C PHE A 113 9.02 -24.36 8.71
N THR A 114 8.80 -25.45 9.45
CA THR A 114 7.96 -25.50 10.67
C THR A 114 8.51 -24.78 11.91
N PRO A 115 9.84 -24.67 12.16
CA PRO A 115 10.31 -24.07 13.40
C PRO A 115 9.96 -22.59 13.53
N ILE A 116 9.63 -22.14 14.75
CA ILE A 116 9.26 -20.74 15.02
C ILE A 116 10.35 -19.72 14.66
N TRP A 117 11.63 -20.09 14.76
CA TRP A 117 12.71 -19.21 14.33
C TRP A 117 12.63 -18.92 12.83
N ALA A 118 12.20 -19.90 12.03
CA ALA A 118 12.06 -19.77 10.59
C ALA A 118 10.90 -18.83 10.24
N PHE A 119 9.82 -18.88 11.02
CA PHE A 119 8.70 -17.93 10.92
C PHE A 119 9.18 -16.47 11.08
N TYR A 120 9.86 -16.14 12.18
CA TYR A 120 10.34 -14.78 12.42
C TYR A 120 11.43 -14.33 11.44
N VAL A 121 12.40 -15.20 11.13
CA VAL A 121 13.44 -14.90 10.13
C VAL A 121 12.82 -14.69 8.75
N GLY A 122 11.84 -15.52 8.37
CA GLY A 122 11.10 -15.37 7.12
C GLY A 122 10.41 -14.03 7.01
N LEU A 123 9.64 -13.62 8.03
CA LEU A 123 8.99 -12.30 8.07
C LEU A 123 10.00 -11.15 8.01
N GLY A 124 11.10 -11.25 8.76
CA GLY A 124 12.18 -10.25 8.75
C GLY A 124 12.82 -10.09 7.37
N LEU A 125 13.14 -11.19 6.70
CA LEU A 125 13.67 -11.18 5.35
C LEU A 125 12.65 -10.58 4.36
N ILE A 126 11.37 -10.92 4.47
CA ILE A 126 10.33 -10.36 3.60
C ILE A 126 10.23 -8.84 3.79
N ILE A 127 10.23 -8.34 5.03
CA ILE A 127 10.25 -6.89 5.33
C ILE A 127 11.43 -6.19 4.63
N LEU A 128 12.64 -6.75 4.73
CA LEU A 128 13.84 -6.19 4.10
C LEU A 128 13.78 -6.25 2.57
N GLY A 129 13.33 -7.38 2.04
CA GLY A 129 13.25 -7.64 0.62
C GLY A 129 12.21 -6.77 -0.08
N VAL A 130 11.00 -6.62 0.50
CA VAL A 130 9.99 -5.69 -0.01
C VAL A 130 10.50 -4.25 0.06
N GLY A 131 11.16 -3.87 1.16
CA GLY A 131 11.74 -2.53 1.32
C GLY A 131 12.71 -2.17 0.19
N LEU A 132 13.53 -3.12 -0.27
CA LEU A 132 14.46 -2.94 -1.40
C LEU A 132 13.81 -3.09 -2.77
N LEU A 133 12.74 -3.87 -2.93
CA LEU A 133 12.14 -4.12 -4.24
C LEU A 133 11.08 -3.07 -4.60
N LYS A 134 10.09 -2.86 -3.72
CA LYS A 134 8.84 -2.11 -3.99
C LYS A 134 9.03 -0.66 -4.44
N PRO A 135 9.80 0.20 -3.74
CA PRO A 135 10.01 1.59 -4.18
C PRO A 135 10.81 1.66 -5.49
N ASN A 136 11.67 0.68 -5.71
CA ASN A 136 12.71 0.74 -6.72
C ASN A 136 12.23 0.20 -8.07
N ILE A 137 11.40 -0.85 -8.06
CA ILE A 137 10.77 -1.39 -9.27
C ILE A 137 9.78 -0.39 -9.88
N SER A 138 9.02 0.33 -9.05
CA SER A 138 8.12 1.40 -9.49
C SER A 138 8.89 2.55 -10.17
N THR A 139 10.05 2.89 -9.62
CA THR A 139 10.97 3.88 -10.21
C THR A 139 11.50 3.41 -11.56
N MET A 140 11.83 2.13 -11.71
CA MET A 140 12.23 1.55 -12.99
C MET A 140 11.12 1.62 -14.04
N VAL A 141 9.85 1.42 -13.69
CA VAL A 141 8.72 1.58 -14.63
C VAL A 141 8.70 3.01 -15.18
N GLY A 142 8.86 4.00 -14.31
CA GLY A 142 8.97 5.40 -14.72
C GLY A 142 10.15 5.66 -15.66
N GLY A 143 11.30 5.05 -15.37
CA GLY A 143 12.54 5.18 -16.16
C GLY A 143 12.51 4.50 -17.53
N LEU A 144 11.51 3.69 -17.85
CA LEU A 144 11.33 3.12 -19.20
C LEU A 144 10.89 4.16 -20.23
N TYR A 145 10.32 5.28 -19.78
CA TYR A 145 9.72 6.30 -20.63
C TYR A 145 10.53 7.59 -20.59
N LYS A 146 10.67 8.24 -21.76
CA LYS A 146 11.28 9.57 -21.82
C LYS A 146 10.37 10.62 -21.18
N LYS A 147 10.96 11.73 -20.73
CA LYS A 147 10.21 12.88 -20.24
C LYS A 147 9.22 13.36 -21.32
N GLY A 148 7.94 13.48 -20.98
CA GLY A 148 6.88 13.88 -21.91
C GLY A 148 6.25 12.75 -22.73
N ASP A 149 6.68 11.49 -22.59
CA ASP A 149 6.05 10.35 -23.29
C ASP A 149 4.67 10.05 -22.70
N ILE A 150 3.61 10.25 -23.50
CA ILE A 150 2.21 10.02 -23.13
C ILE A 150 1.90 8.57 -22.76
N ARG A 151 2.75 7.61 -23.16
CA ARG A 151 2.57 6.19 -22.83
C ARG A 151 2.96 5.87 -21.39
N ARG A 152 3.66 6.78 -20.69
CA ARG A 152 4.10 6.58 -19.31
C ARG A 152 2.94 6.26 -18.39
N ASP A 153 1.87 7.04 -18.46
CA ASP A 153 0.69 6.87 -17.61
C ASP A 153 -0.03 5.55 -17.90
N LYS A 154 -0.21 5.22 -19.19
CA LYS A 154 -0.73 3.90 -19.62
C LYS A 154 0.16 2.75 -19.14
N GLY A 155 1.48 2.96 -19.13
CA GLY A 155 2.46 2.00 -18.61
C GLY A 155 2.29 1.73 -17.12
N PHE A 156 2.09 2.77 -16.31
CA PHE A 156 1.77 2.61 -14.89
C PHE A 156 0.43 1.90 -14.68
N SER A 157 -0.59 2.17 -15.50
CA SER A 157 -1.86 1.44 -15.45
C SER A 157 -1.69 -0.05 -15.74
N ILE A 158 -0.90 -0.41 -16.77
CA ILE A 158 -0.57 -1.82 -17.06
C ILE A 158 0.16 -2.44 -15.88
N PHE A 159 1.17 -1.77 -15.33
CA PHE A 159 1.91 -2.25 -14.16
C PHE A 159 0.98 -2.49 -12.95
N TYR A 160 0.04 -1.59 -12.70
CA TYR A 160 -0.96 -1.71 -11.63
C TYR A 160 -1.92 -2.88 -11.83
N ILE A 161 -2.28 -3.22 -13.07
CA ILE A 161 -3.05 -4.45 -13.37
C ILE A 161 -2.26 -5.69 -12.91
N GLY A 162 -0.94 -5.70 -13.08
CA GLY A 162 -0.08 -6.81 -12.64
C GLY A 162 -0.13 -7.02 -11.13
N ILE A 163 -0.15 -5.94 -10.35
CA ILE A 163 -0.28 -5.98 -8.89
C ILE A 163 -1.58 -6.67 -8.47
N ASN A 164 -2.70 -6.24 -9.06
CA ASN A 164 -4.03 -6.78 -8.74
C ASN A 164 -4.19 -8.22 -9.21
N LEU A 165 -3.66 -8.54 -10.40
CA LEU A 165 -3.67 -9.90 -10.92
C LEU A 165 -2.88 -10.85 -10.01
N GLY A 166 -1.70 -10.44 -9.53
CA GLY A 166 -0.91 -11.20 -8.56
C GLY A 166 -1.68 -11.46 -7.26
N SER A 167 -2.30 -10.41 -6.71
CA SER A 167 -3.15 -10.52 -5.50
C SER A 167 -4.32 -11.48 -5.69
N LEU A 168 -5.06 -11.34 -6.80
CA LEU A 168 -6.21 -12.17 -7.14
C LEU A 168 -5.80 -13.65 -7.26
N LEU A 169 -4.75 -13.93 -8.05
CA LEU A 169 -4.28 -15.29 -8.26
C LEU A 169 -3.78 -15.94 -6.96
N ALA A 170 -3.07 -15.19 -6.12
CA ALA A 170 -2.58 -15.71 -4.86
C ALA A 170 -3.71 -16.09 -3.91
N THR A 171 -4.58 -15.13 -3.60
CA THR A 171 -5.68 -15.31 -2.64
C THR A 171 -6.69 -16.36 -3.11
N MET A 172 -6.85 -16.54 -4.42
CA MET A 172 -7.68 -17.62 -5.00
C MET A 172 -7.06 -19.03 -4.89
N THR A 173 -5.75 -19.16 -4.71
CA THR A 173 -5.05 -20.45 -4.82
C THR A 173 -4.42 -20.93 -3.52
N VAL A 174 -3.85 -20.04 -2.70
CA VAL A 174 -3.10 -20.44 -1.50
C VAL A 174 -3.96 -21.18 -0.48
N GLY A 175 -5.19 -20.74 -0.25
CA GLY A 175 -6.10 -21.40 0.69
C GLY A 175 -6.44 -22.83 0.28
N SER A 176 -6.63 -23.08 -1.01
CA SER A 176 -6.85 -24.43 -1.55
C SER A 176 -5.63 -25.34 -1.38
N VAL A 177 -4.41 -24.79 -1.51
CA VAL A 177 -3.18 -25.54 -1.24
C VAL A 177 -3.04 -25.84 0.25
N VAL A 178 -3.40 -24.91 1.12
CA VAL A 178 -3.38 -25.13 2.58
C VAL A 178 -4.40 -26.19 3.00
N LEU A 179 -5.62 -26.18 2.44
CA LEU A 179 -6.61 -27.23 2.71
C LEU A 179 -6.15 -28.62 2.24
N ALA A 180 -5.37 -28.70 1.16
CA ALA A 180 -4.93 -29.98 0.59
C ALA A 180 -3.62 -30.50 1.21
N TYR A 181 -2.70 -29.62 1.56
CA TYR A 181 -1.30 -29.97 1.89
C TYR A 181 -0.77 -29.28 3.16
N GLY A 182 -1.56 -28.43 3.80
CA GLY A 182 -1.24 -27.74 5.05
C GLY A 182 -0.54 -26.38 4.89
N TRP A 183 -0.41 -25.66 6.01
CA TRP A 183 0.09 -24.27 6.08
C TRP A 183 1.42 -24.03 5.36
N HIS A 184 2.41 -24.89 5.61
CA HIS A 184 3.75 -24.74 5.06
C HIS A 184 3.79 -24.98 3.54
N ALA A 185 2.86 -25.76 2.98
CA ALA A 185 2.71 -25.86 1.54
C ALA A 185 2.16 -24.57 0.93
N GLY A 186 1.26 -23.88 1.64
CA GLY A 186 0.81 -22.53 1.27
C GLY A 186 1.95 -21.50 1.27
N PHE A 187 2.77 -21.49 2.33
CA PHE A 187 3.97 -20.65 2.38
C PHE A 187 5.00 -21.02 1.30
N ALA A 188 5.18 -22.32 1.03
CA ALA A 188 6.05 -22.80 -0.04
C ALA A 188 5.56 -22.37 -1.43
N LEU A 189 4.24 -22.38 -1.68
CA LEU A 189 3.67 -21.88 -2.94
C LEU A 189 4.01 -20.39 -3.15
N ALA A 190 3.90 -19.57 -2.11
CA ALA A 190 4.36 -18.18 -2.17
C ALA A 190 5.87 -18.07 -2.46
N GLY A 191 6.70 -18.97 -1.90
CA GLY A 191 8.12 -19.07 -2.21
C GLY A 191 8.41 -19.43 -3.67
N VAL A 192 7.71 -20.43 -4.22
CA VAL A 192 7.82 -20.84 -5.63
C VAL A 192 7.44 -19.68 -6.54
N ALA A 193 6.34 -19.00 -6.27
CA ALA A 193 5.93 -17.80 -7.01
C ALA A 193 7.02 -16.72 -6.99
N MET A 194 7.63 -16.46 -5.83
CA MET A 194 8.72 -15.49 -5.72
C MET A 194 9.97 -15.90 -6.51
N VAL A 195 10.32 -17.20 -6.52
CA VAL A 195 11.41 -17.74 -7.36
C VAL A 195 11.12 -17.51 -8.84
N ILE A 196 9.88 -17.74 -9.29
CA ILE A 196 9.47 -17.45 -10.67
C ILE A 196 9.65 -15.96 -10.98
N GLY A 197 9.23 -15.07 -10.07
CA GLY A 197 9.45 -13.62 -10.19
C GLY A 197 10.93 -13.24 -10.35
N LEU A 198 11.81 -13.83 -9.54
CA LEU A 198 13.25 -13.63 -9.66
C LEU A 198 13.80 -14.14 -11.00
N LEU A 199 13.38 -15.32 -11.46
CA LEU A 199 13.79 -15.89 -12.75
C LEU A 199 13.34 -15.01 -13.93
N VAL A 200 12.11 -14.49 -13.88
CA VAL A 200 11.60 -13.50 -14.85
C VAL A 200 12.48 -12.26 -14.87
N TYR A 201 12.83 -11.73 -13.70
CA TYR A 201 13.69 -10.54 -13.60
C TYR A 201 15.10 -10.79 -14.15
N LEU A 202 15.71 -11.93 -13.81
CA LEU A 202 17.03 -12.33 -14.31
C LEU A 202 17.04 -12.52 -15.83
N TRP A 203 16.05 -13.21 -16.38
CA TRP A 203 15.89 -13.36 -17.83
C TRP A 203 15.66 -12.01 -18.52
N GLY A 204 14.86 -11.16 -17.87
CA GLY A 204 14.48 -9.84 -18.37
C GLY A 204 15.54 -8.76 -18.19
N TYR A 205 16.60 -9.03 -17.43
CA TYR A 205 17.67 -8.07 -17.12
C TYR A 205 18.30 -7.46 -18.38
N LYS A 206 18.37 -8.24 -19.48
CA LYS A 206 18.86 -7.80 -20.79
C LYS A 206 17.99 -6.73 -21.47
N TYR A 207 16.72 -6.61 -21.09
CA TYR A 207 15.78 -5.59 -21.58
C TYR A 207 15.76 -4.32 -20.70
N LEU A 208 16.48 -4.32 -19.57
CA LEU A 208 16.53 -3.24 -18.58
C LEU A 208 17.89 -2.52 -18.56
N LYS A 209 18.66 -2.59 -19.67
CA LYS A 209 20.04 -2.08 -19.72
C LYS A 209 20.18 -0.60 -19.35
N HIS A 210 19.20 0.22 -19.71
CA HIS A 210 19.25 1.68 -19.57
C HIS A 210 18.40 2.22 -18.41
N VAL A 211 17.81 1.34 -17.60
CA VAL A 211 16.87 1.73 -16.55
C VAL A 211 17.40 1.34 -15.19
N GLY A 212 17.35 2.28 -14.24
CA GLY A 212 17.68 2.01 -12.85
C GLY A 212 19.16 1.73 -12.57
N ASN A 213 20.07 2.13 -13.47
CA ASN A 213 21.49 2.13 -13.15
C ASN A 213 21.79 3.24 -12.15
N LEU A 214 22.84 3.07 -11.36
CA LEU A 214 23.40 4.18 -10.59
C LEU A 214 24.04 5.14 -11.61
N ASP A 215 23.61 6.39 -11.64
CA ASP A 215 24.17 7.39 -12.54
C ASP A 215 25.63 7.64 -12.16
N SER A 216 26.56 7.32 -13.07
CA SER A 216 27.99 7.53 -12.85
C SER A 216 28.44 8.97 -13.12
N GLU A 217 27.63 9.79 -13.79
CA GLU A 217 27.87 11.23 -14.00
C GLU A 217 26.55 12.02 -14.03
N PRO A 218 26.53 13.29 -13.58
CA PRO A 218 25.35 14.14 -13.69
C PRO A 218 24.98 14.33 -15.15
N GLN A 219 23.75 14.00 -15.55
CA GLN A 219 23.21 14.36 -16.86
C GLN A 219 23.13 15.90 -16.98
N GLU A 220 23.94 16.49 -17.86
CA GLU A 220 24.09 17.95 -18.08
C GLU A 220 22.77 18.68 -18.38
N ASP A 221 21.72 17.99 -18.87
CA ASP A 221 20.46 18.61 -19.30
C ASP A 221 19.31 18.56 -18.28
N THR A 222 19.58 18.12 -17.05
CA THR A 222 18.58 18.17 -15.97
C THR A 222 18.96 19.22 -14.96
N VAL A 223 18.16 20.30 -14.86
CA VAL A 223 18.15 21.16 -13.67
C VAL A 223 17.83 20.25 -12.49
N ARG A 224 18.87 19.74 -11.82
CA ARG A 224 18.73 19.05 -10.55
C ARG A 224 18.24 20.10 -9.57
N VAL A 225 16.96 20.04 -9.23
CA VAL A 225 16.51 20.64 -7.97
C VAL A 225 17.33 19.92 -6.92
N GLU A 226 18.31 20.62 -6.31
CA GLU A 226 19.18 20.03 -5.30
C GLU A 226 18.29 19.37 -4.24
N ALA A 227 18.35 18.03 -4.20
CA ALA A 227 17.58 17.28 -3.24
C ALA A 227 18.10 17.64 -1.85
N VAL A 228 17.24 18.20 -1.01
CA VAL A 228 17.65 18.65 0.32
C VAL A 228 18.14 17.45 1.13
N SER A 229 19.36 17.53 1.64
CA SER A 229 19.94 16.47 2.46
C SER A 229 19.21 16.38 3.81
N TYR A 230 18.92 15.16 4.25
CA TYR A 230 18.35 14.92 5.59
C TYR A 230 19.24 15.51 6.70
N GLY A 231 20.56 15.44 6.53
CA GLY A 231 21.52 16.00 7.48
C GLY A 231 21.38 17.52 7.64
N ASP A 232 21.05 18.23 6.57
CA ASP A 232 20.91 19.69 6.60
C ASP A 232 19.62 20.09 7.33
N LEU A 233 18.53 19.35 7.11
CA LEU A 233 17.26 19.57 7.83
C LEU A 233 17.38 19.24 9.32
N TYR A 234 18.07 18.16 9.69
CA TYR A 234 18.28 17.83 11.11
C TYR A 234 19.29 18.76 11.78
N SER A 235 20.35 19.21 11.08
CA SER A 235 21.30 20.16 11.66
C SER A 235 20.68 21.56 11.87
N SER A 236 19.78 21.98 10.99
CA SER A 236 19.03 23.23 11.14
C SER A 236 17.99 23.19 12.27
N LEU A 237 17.60 22.01 12.76
CA LEU A 237 16.76 21.85 13.96
C LEU A 237 17.44 22.45 15.19
N PHE A 238 18.75 22.23 15.37
CA PHE A 238 19.51 22.80 16.50
C PHE A 238 19.61 24.33 16.47
N LYS A 239 19.40 24.94 15.30
CA LYS A 239 19.36 26.40 15.12
C LYS A 239 17.96 26.99 15.33
N SER A 240 16.97 26.16 15.69
CA SER A 240 15.56 26.50 15.69
C SER A 240 14.93 26.30 17.07
N PRO A 241 14.94 27.31 17.97
CA PRO A 241 14.61 27.12 19.39
C PRO A 241 13.24 26.48 19.64
N LEU A 242 12.19 26.98 18.98
CA LEU A 242 10.84 26.45 19.14
C LEU A 242 10.73 24.98 18.67
N GLN A 243 11.23 24.70 17.46
CA GLN A 243 11.19 23.34 16.89
C GLN A 243 12.04 22.37 17.72
N LEU A 244 13.17 22.82 18.26
CA LEU A 244 14.03 22.03 19.14
C LEU A 244 13.34 21.71 20.47
N VAL A 245 12.63 22.67 21.08
CA VAL A 245 11.84 22.42 22.29
C VAL A 245 10.74 21.40 22.01
N ILE A 246 9.98 21.55 20.91
CA ILE A 246 8.93 20.59 20.54
C ILE A 246 9.53 19.19 20.31
N ALA A 247 10.62 19.10 19.55
CA ALA A 247 11.31 17.82 19.32
C ALA A 247 11.86 17.21 20.62
N GLY A 248 12.37 18.02 21.54
CA GLY A 248 12.83 17.58 22.87
C GLY A 248 11.70 17.03 23.73
N VAL A 249 10.53 17.68 23.75
CA VAL A 249 9.34 17.18 24.44
C VAL A 249 8.86 15.86 23.82
N LEU A 250 8.78 15.78 22.48
CA LEU A 250 8.42 14.55 21.79
C LEU A 250 9.40 13.41 22.05
N LEU A 251 10.70 13.72 22.17
CA LEU A 251 11.74 12.75 22.52
C LEU A 251 11.54 12.23 23.95
N VAL A 252 11.25 13.10 24.92
CA VAL A 252 10.95 12.69 26.30
C VAL A 252 9.69 11.81 26.34
N LEU A 253 8.63 12.18 25.61
CA LEU A 253 7.43 11.36 25.48
C LEU A 253 7.72 10.00 24.84
N SER A 254 8.63 9.96 23.85
CA SER A 254 9.06 8.71 23.22
C SER A 254 9.81 7.80 24.19
N LEU A 255 10.69 8.38 25.02
CA LEU A 255 11.42 7.65 26.06
C LEU A 255 10.48 7.17 27.18
N ALA A 256 9.50 7.98 27.56
CA ALA A 256 8.45 7.57 28.50
C ALA A 256 7.61 6.43 27.92
N GLY A 257 7.21 6.53 26.65
CA GLY A 257 6.50 5.47 25.95
C GLY A 257 7.33 4.19 25.81
N TRP A 258 8.65 4.29 25.60
CA TRP A 258 9.56 3.14 25.64
C TRP A 258 9.51 2.44 26.99
N TYR A 259 9.60 3.20 28.08
CA TYR A 259 9.57 2.65 29.44
C TYR A 259 8.22 2.00 29.77
N LEU A 260 7.11 2.63 29.36
CA LEU A 260 5.75 2.19 29.69
C LEU A 260 5.20 1.08 28.79
N MET A 261 5.54 1.10 27.50
CA MET A 261 4.96 0.23 26.47
C MET A 261 5.97 -0.74 25.84
N GLY A 262 7.22 -0.70 26.30
CA GLY A 262 8.30 -1.55 25.81
C GLY A 262 9.01 -1.01 24.57
N TRP A 263 10.09 -1.70 24.20
CA TRP A 263 11.05 -1.24 23.21
C TRP A 263 10.47 -1.07 21.80
N GLY A 264 9.49 -1.90 21.40
CA GLY A 264 8.86 -1.80 20.08
C GLY A 264 8.11 -0.47 19.89
N TYR A 265 7.25 -0.11 20.84
CA TYR A 265 6.57 1.19 20.85
C TYR A 265 7.55 2.34 21.06
N GLY A 266 8.58 2.15 21.88
CA GLY A 266 9.66 3.12 22.03
C GLY A 266 10.34 3.48 20.69
N LEU A 267 10.75 2.47 19.90
CA LEU A 267 11.33 2.69 18.57
C LEU A 267 10.35 3.37 17.61
N LEU A 268 9.07 2.99 17.64
CA LEU A 268 8.03 3.64 16.85
C LEU A 268 7.89 5.12 17.21
N PHE A 269 7.84 5.47 18.50
CA PHE A 269 7.71 6.87 18.93
C PHE A 269 8.95 7.70 18.59
N LEU A 270 10.15 7.13 18.70
CA LEU A 270 11.38 7.77 18.23
C LEU A 270 11.35 8.03 16.72
N PHE A 271 10.91 7.05 15.94
CA PHE A 271 10.72 7.20 14.49
C PHE A 271 9.71 8.31 14.16
N LEU A 272 8.54 8.32 14.82
CA LEU A 272 7.53 9.36 14.65
C LEU A 272 8.06 10.74 15.03
N THR A 273 8.82 10.83 16.13
CA THR A 273 9.48 12.08 16.56
C THR A 273 10.43 12.59 15.49
N ALA A 274 11.26 11.72 14.90
CA ALA A 274 12.16 12.09 13.82
C ALA A 274 11.40 12.60 12.58
N ILE A 275 10.33 11.91 12.16
CA ILE A 275 9.50 12.34 11.03
C ILE A 275 8.79 13.67 11.32
N ILE A 276 8.22 13.85 12.51
CA ILE A 276 7.54 15.10 12.89
C ILE A 276 8.55 16.26 12.95
N ALA A 277 9.74 16.04 13.53
CA ALA A 277 10.81 17.03 13.53
C ALA A 277 11.20 17.43 12.10
N LEU A 278 11.33 16.45 11.21
CA LEU A 278 11.61 16.69 9.79
C LEU A 278 10.49 17.50 9.12
N MET A 279 9.21 17.17 9.36
CA MET A 279 8.08 17.91 8.79
C MET A 279 8.01 19.35 9.31
N MET A 280 8.31 19.58 10.59
CA MET A 280 8.38 20.93 11.17
C MET A 280 9.49 21.76 10.52
N MET A 281 10.65 21.14 10.27
CA MET A 281 11.77 21.82 9.62
C MET A 281 11.47 22.14 8.16
N ILE A 282 10.83 21.22 7.43
CA ILE A 282 10.36 21.50 6.07
C ILE A 282 9.40 22.68 6.08
N TYR A 283 8.38 22.68 6.94
CA TYR A 283 7.41 23.78 7.02
C TYR A 283 8.07 25.13 7.30
N LYS A 284 9.08 25.16 8.18
CA LYS A 284 9.84 26.36 8.51
C LYS A 284 10.65 26.88 7.32
N ASP A 285 11.24 25.98 6.55
CA ASP A 285 12.07 26.30 5.38
C ASP A 285 11.26 26.80 4.18
N LEU A 286 9.92 26.67 4.19
CA LEU A 286 9.08 27.15 3.08
C LEU A 286 9.05 28.68 3.02
N ASP A 287 9.43 29.23 1.87
CA ASP A 287 9.63 30.67 1.68
C ASP A 287 8.32 31.47 1.54
N THR A 288 7.24 30.83 1.06
CA THR A 288 5.97 31.53 0.79
C THR A 288 4.81 30.96 1.60
N GLN A 289 3.84 31.83 1.92
CA GLN A 289 2.60 31.41 2.59
C GLN A 289 1.83 30.38 1.76
N VAL A 290 1.88 30.47 0.42
CA VAL A 290 1.26 29.50 -0.49
C VAL A 290 1.81 28.09 -0.27
N TYR A 291 3.14 27.95 -0.16
CA TYR A 291 3.74 26.63 0.10
C TYR A 291 3.39 26.13 1.51
N LYS A 292 3.36 27.02 2.52
CA LYS A 292 2.96 26.66 3.88
C LYS A 292 1.53 26.15 3.95
N ASP A 293 0.59 26.85 3.31
CA ASP A 293 -0.81 26.47 3.27
C ASP A 293 -0.99 25.10 2.57
N ARG A 294 -0.33 24.90 1.42
CA ARG A 294 -0.34 23.61 0.71
C ARG A 294 0.25 22.49 1.55
N PHE A 295 1.33 22.76 2.28
CA PHE A 295 1.96 21.77 3.15
C PHE A 295 1.04 21.36 4.31
N LEU A 296 0.29 22.30 4.90
CA LEU A 296 -0.70 21.97 5.94
C LEU A 296 -1.81 21.06 5.39
N VAL A 297 -2.30 21.31 4.17
CA VAL A 297 -3.28 20.43 3.51
C VAL A 297 -2.68 19.06 3.22
N LEU A 298 -1.40 18.98 2.86
CA LEU A 298 -0.69 17.72 2.67
C LEU A 298 -0.62 16.91 3.98
N LEU A 299 -0.29 17.54 5.11
CA LEU A 299 -0.28 16.87 6.42
C LEU A 299 -1.67 16.35 6.81
N LEU A 300 -2.72 17.13 6.57
CA LEU A 300 -4.10 16.69 6.81
C LEU A 300 -4.49 15.51 5.90
N SER A 301 -3.98 15.50 4.67
CA SER A 301 -4.20 14.40 3.72
C SER A 301 -3.53 13.12 4.20
N PHE A 302 -2.38 13.20 4.88
CA PHE A 302 -1.78 12.03 5.53
C PHE A 302 -2.67 11.45 6.62
N ILE A 303 -3.33 12.29 7.43
CA ILE A 303 -4.29 11.81 8.44
C ILE A 303 -5.44 11.04 7.77
N MET A 304 -5.98 11.56 6.67
CA MET A 304 -7.01 10.85 5.88
C MET A 304 -6.53 9.48 5.39
N VAL A 305 -5.27 9.38 4.95
CA VAL A 305 -4.63 8.13 4.51
C VAL A 305 -4.47 7.14 5.68
N VAL A 306 -4.01 7.58 6.86
CA VAL A 306 -3.92 6.71 8.06
C VAL A 306 -5.29 6.15 8.44
N ILE A 307 -6.32 6.99 8.45
CA ILE A 307 -7.68 6.58 8.80
C ILE A 307 -8.22 5.56 7.80
N PHE A 308 -8.04 5.82 6.51
CA PHE A 308 -8.49 4.92 5.47
C PHE A 308 -7.83 3.55 5.60
N TRP A 309 -6.50 3.49 5.69
CA TRP A 309 -5.79 2.20 5.80
C TRP A 309 -5.99 1.52 7.15
N GLY A 310 -6.20 2.28 8.23
CA GLY A 310 -6.57 1.74 9.55
C GLY A 310 -7.89 0.98 9.56
N ALA A 311 -8.83 1.37 8.70
CA ALA A 311 -10.07 0.63 8.46
C ALA A 311 -9.89 -0.44 7.38
N PHE A 312 -9.31 -0.10 6.22
CA PHE A 312 -9.18 -1.00 5.07
C PHE A 312 -8.40 -2.28 5.41
N GLU A 313 -7.28 -2.16 6.14
CA GLU A 313 -6.35 -3.28 6.38
C GLU A 313 -6.83 -4.26 7.45
N GLN A 314 -8.04 -4.06 8.01
CA GLN A 314 -8.71 -5.12 8.77
C GLN A 314 -8.98 -6.37 7.92
N ALA A 315 -9.01 -6.23 6.58
CA ALA A 315 -9.26 -7.31 5.63
C ALA A 315 -8.35 -8.53 5.82
N GLY A 316 -7.05 -8.31 6.06
CA GLY A 316 -6.10 -9.40 6.31
C GLY A 316 -5.88 -9.75 7.79
N GLY A 317 -6.45 -8.95 8.70
CA GLY A 317 -6.40 -9.14 10.14
C GLY A 317 -7.75 -9.60 10.69
N LEU A 318 -8.45 -8.72 11.41
CA LEU A 318 -9.69 -9.05 12.13
C LEU A 318 -10.78 -9.65 11.22
N MET A 319 -10.98 -9.13 10.01
CA MET A 319 -11.98 -9.67 9.10
C MET A 319 -11.61 -11.08 8.60
N ASN A 320 -10.31 -11.39 8.52
CA ASN A 320 -9.84 -12.70 8.10
C ASN A 320 -10.16 -13.75 9.17
N LEU A 321 -9.89 -13.43 10.44
CA LEU A 321 -10.30 -14.27 11.59
C LEU A 321 -11.81 -14.43 11.67
N TYR A 322 -12.55 -13.31 11.59
CA TYR A 322 -14.01 -13.34 11.58
C TYR A 322 -14.56 -14.26 10.48
N THR A 323 -13.96 -14.22 9.29
CA THR A 323 -14.38 -15.06 8.16
C THR A 323 -14.08 -16.54 8.42
N ASP A 324 -12.99 -16.86 9.12
CA ASP A 324 -12.64 -18.24 9.44
C ASP A 324 -13.61 -18.85 10.47
N ASP A 325 -13.92 -18.08 11.51
CA ASP A 325 -14.58 -18.55 12.73
C ASP A 325 -16.10 -18.38 12.73
N LYS A 326 -16.61 -17.34 12.05
CA LYS A 326 -18.00 -16.84 12.24
C LYS A 326 -18.83 -16.81 10.97
N VAL A 327 -18.25 -17.16 9.83
CA VAL A 327 -18.95 -17.18 8.54
C VAL A 327 -19.19 -18.63 8.12
N ASP A 328 -20.43 -18.96 7.74
CA ASP A 328 -20.68 -20.23 7.06
C ASP A 328 -20.07 -20.15 5.66
N ARG A 329 -19.03 -20.95 5.42
CA ARG A 329 -18.25 -20.99 4.16
C ARG A 329 -18.57 -22.21 3.29
N VAL A 330 -19.62 -22.96 3.60
CA VAL A 330 -20.00 -24.15 2.84
C VAL A 330 -21.03 -23.81 1.77
N LEU A 331 -20.67 -24.03 0.51
CA LEU A 331 -21.61 -23.94 -0.62
C LEU A 331 -22.14 -25.31 -1.02
N ASN A 332 -23.44 -25.37 -1.28
CA ASN A 332 -24.06 -26.53 -1.92
C ASN A 332 -24.03 -26.35 -3.45
N LEU A 333 -23.01 -26.89 -4.11
CA LEU A 333 -22.83 -26.83 -5.56
C LEU A 333 -23.20 -28.19 -6.17
N PHE A 334 -24.28 -28.22 -6.96
CA PHE A 334 -24.75 -29.43 -7.65
C PHE A 334 -24.94 -30.65 -6.71
N GLY A 335 -25.39 -30.40 -5.48
CA GLY A 335 -25.57 -31.44 -4.45
C GLY A 335 -24.32 -31.77 -3.63
N ASN A 336 -23.15 -31.22 -3.96
CA ASN A 336 -21.92 -31.38 -3.20
C ASN A 336 -21.66 -30.19 -2.28
N LYS A 337 -21.29 -30.46 -1.03
CA LYS A 337 -20.83 -29.44 -0.08
C LYS A 337 -19.36 -29.11 -0.35
N VAL A 338 -19.09 -27.87 -0.74
CA VAL A 338 -17.74 -27.35 -0.99
C VAL A 338 -17.45 -26.27 0.04
N LEU A 339 -16.40 -26.49 0.84
CA LEU A 339 -15.88 -25.48 1.76
C LEU A 339 -15.05 -24.47 0.97
N ILE A 340 -15.37 -23.18 1.10
CA ILE A 340 -14.54 -22.11 0.55
C ILE A 340 -13.42 -21.77 1.55
N PRO A 341 -12.13 -21.87 1.17
CA PRO A 341 -11.04 -21.36 1.99
C PRO A 341 -11.22 -19.88 2.35
N THR A 342 -10.95 -19.53 3.61
CA THR A 342 -11.09 -18.17 4.16
C THR A 342 -10.33 -17.14 3.32
N GLU A 343 -9.14 -17.51 2.87
CA GLU A 343 -8.23 -16.63 2.15
C GLU A 343 -8.77 -16.19 0.78
N MET A 344 -9.66 -16.99 0.19
CA MET A 344 -10.30 -16.64 -1.08
C MET A 344 -11.18 -15.40 -0.96
N PHE A 345 -11.68 -15.04 0.22
CA PHE A 345 -12.45 -13.81 0.39
C PHE A 345 -11.59 -12.55 0.18
N GLN A 346 -10.29 -12.60 0.47
CA GLN A 346 -9.40 -11.47 0.19
C GLN A 346 -9.22 -11.21 -1.31
N SER A 347 -9.53 -12.19 -2.17
CA SER A 347 -9.52 -12.04 -3.62
C SER A 347 -10.58 -11.06 -4.13
N LEU A 348 -11.66 -10.86 -3.36
CA LEU A 348 -12.76 -9.98 -3.72
C LEU A 348 -12.28 -8.53 -3.94
N ASN A 349 -11.32 -8.05 -3.14
CA ASN A 349 -10.77 -6.71 -3.33
C ASN A 349 -10.11 -6.57 -4.71
N ALA A 350 -9.16 -7.43 -5.03
CA ALA A 350 -8.46 -7.40 -6.32
C ALA A 350 -9.42 -7.60 -7.51
N LEU A 351 -10.40 -8.52 -7.36
CA LEU A 351 -11.45 -8.74 -8.35
C LEU A 351 -12.27 -7.48 -8.59
N PHE A 352 -12.74 -6.83 -7.52
CA PHE A 352 -13.54 -5.61 -7.63
C PHE A 352 -12.73 -4.43 -8.15
N ILE A 353 -11.42 -4.34 -7.87
CA ILE A 353 -10.56 -3.33 -8.52
C ILE A 353 -10.56 -3.55 -10.02
N ILE A 354 -10.31 -4.77 -10.49
CA ILE A 354 -10.27 -5.09 -11.92
C ILE A 354 -11.61 -4.79 -12.60
N LEU A 355 -12.73 -5.14 -11.96
CA LEU A 355 -14.07 -4.93 -12.51
C LEU A 355 -14.52 -3.46 -12.49
N PHE A 356 -14.22 -2.73 -11.42
CA PHE A 356 -14.83 -1.42 -11.16
C PHE A 356 -13.87 -0.22 -11.31
N ALA A 357 -12.55 -0.40 -11.45
CA ALA A 357 -11.61 0.71 -11.59
C ALA A 357 -11.97 1.66 -12.75
N THR A 358 -12.28 1.11 -13.92
CA THR A 358 -12.67 1.91 -15.09
C THR A 358 -14.01 2.63 -14.86
N ALA A 359 -14.97 1.96 -14.22
CA ALA A 359 -16.28 2.55 -13.93
C ALA A 359 -16.18 3.71 -12.92
N VAL A 360 -15.44 3.53 -11.82
CA VAL A 360 -15.22 4.56 -10.79
C VAL A 360 -14.40 5.72 -11.35
N GLY A 361 -13.32 5.44 -12.08
CA GLY A 361 -12.53 6.46 -12.78
C GLY A 361 -13.38 7.27 -13.77
N GLY A 362 -14.19 6.58 -14.57
CA GLY A 362 -15.13 7.18 -15.51
C GLY A 362 -16.21 8.03 -14.83
N PHE A 363 -16.71 7.61 -13.67
CA PHE A 363 -17.64 8.40 -12.85
C PHE A 363 -17.02 9.75 -12.44
N TRP A 364 -15.77 9.72 -11.95
CA TRP A 364 -15.06 10.94 -11.55
C TRP A 364 -14.72 11.84 -12.74
N ALA A 365 -14.29 11.27 -13.86
CA ALA A 365 -14.05 12.01 -15.09
C ALA A 365 -15.33 12.69 -15.60
N LYS A 366 -16.46 11.97 -15.64
CA LYS A 366 -17.77 12.52 -16.04
C LYS A 366 -18.25 13.63 -15.11
N ARG A 367 -18.05 13.52 -13.78
CA ARG A 367 -18.35 14.62 -12.85
C ARG A 367 -17.52 15.86 -13.16
N LYS A 368 -16.21 15.68 -13.36
CA LYS A 368 -15.28 16.78 -13.67
C LYS A 368 -15.68 17.50 -14.96
N LEU A 369 -15.98 16.75 -16.03
CA LEU A 369 -16.44 17.31 -17.31
C LEU A 369 -17.77 18.08 -17.20
N LYS A 370 -18.63 17.71 -16.26
CA LYS A 370 -19.90 18.41 -15.98
C LYS A 370 -19.73 19.60 -15.02
N GLY A 371 -18.49 20.02 -14.70
CA GLY A 371 -18.21 21.08 -13.72
C GLY A 371 -18.69 20.76 -12.30
N LYS A 372 -18.98 19.48 -12.00
CA LYS A 372 -19.41 19.06 -10.67
C LYS A 372 -18.19 18.88 -9.77
N LEU A 373 -18.40 19.02 -8.46
CA LEU A 373 -17.36 18.81 -7.45
C LEU A 373 -16.65 17.45 -7.63
N SER A 374 -15.33 17.50 -7.84
CA SER A 374 -14.44 16.35 -8.05
C SER A 374 -13.01 16.58 -7.57
N GLY A 375 -12.79 17.53 -6.64
CA GLY A 375 -11.45 17.81 -6.09
C GLY A 375 -10.94 16.67 -5.19
N SER A 376 -9.63 16.62 -4.94
CA SER A 376 -9.00 15.48 -4.28
C SER A 376 -9.52 15.24 -2.86
N ILE A 377 -9.60 16.29 -2.05
CA ILE A 377 -10.12 16.22 -0.66
C ILE A 377 -11.55 15.65 -0.63
N PHE A 378 -12.38 16.03 -1.60
CA PHE A 378 -13.75 15.52 -1.70
C PHE A 378 -13.79 14.02 -2.00
N LYS A 379 -12.98 13.56 -2.96
CA LYS A 379 -12.90 12.14 -3.33
C LYS A 379 -12.35 11.29 -2.18
N MET A 380 -11.30 11.77 -1.50
CA MET A 380 -10.71 11.08 -0.35
C MET A 380 -11.71 10.99 0.81
N ALA A 381 -12.38 12.09 1.16
CA ALA A 381 -13.37 12.09 2.24
C ALA A 381 -14.56 11.16 1.93
N LEU A 382 -15.04 11.17 0.68
CA LEU A 382 -16.07 10.24 0.23
C LEU A 382 -15.58 8.78 0.26
N GLY A 383 -14.32 8.53 -0.11
CA GLY A 383 -13.70 7.21 -0.04
C GLY A 383 -13.68 6.64 1.38
N ILE A 384 -13.37 7.47 2.39
CA ILE A 384 -13.43 7.09 3.81
C ILE A 384 -14.86 6.74 4.24
N ILE A 385 -15.86 7.51 3.81
CA ILE A 385 -17.26 7.22 4.14
C ILE A 385 -17.71 5.91 3.49
N ILE A 386 -17.44 5.74 2.19
CA ILE A 386 -17.82 4.51 1.45
C ILE A 386 -17.13 3.29 2.07
N MET A 387 -15.86 3.42 2.45
CA MET A 387 -15.15 2.39 3.23
C MET A 387 -15.90 2.04 4.52
N GLY A 388 -16.30 3.05 5.30
CA GLY A 388 -17.09 2.88 6.51
C GLY A 388 -18.35 2.05 6.28
N PHE A 389 -19.09 2.30 5.19
CA PHE A 389 -20.26 1.51 4.84
C PHE A 389 -19.95 0.02 4.59
N GLY A 390 -18.72 -0.35 4.24
CA GLY A 390 -18.33 -1.76 4.22
C GLY A 390 -18.36 -2.39 5.62
N PHE A 391 -17.94 -1.65 6.66
CA PHE A 391 -18.06 -2.08 8.05
C PHE A 391 -19.51 -2.14 8.56
N LEU A 392 -20.45 -1.41 7.95
CA LEU A 392 -21.87 -1.60 8.24
C LEU A 392 -22.34 -3.00 7.85
N PHE A 393 -21.85 -3.56 6.74
CA PHE A 393 -22.13 -4.95 6.37
C PHE A 393 -21.44 -5.94 7.34
N MET A 394 -20.25 -5.62 7.85
CA MET A 394 -19.63 -6.41 8.92
C MET A 394 -20.41 -6.35 10.24
N VAL A 395 -21.05 -5.22 10.55
CA VAL A 395 -21.99 -5.12 11.68
C VAL A 395 -23.20 -6.04 11.47
N PHE A 396 -23.75 -6.10 10.26
CA PHE A 396 -24.84 -7.03 9.95
C PHE A 396 -24.41 -8.49 10.07
N ALA A 397 -23.21 -8.83 9.58
CA ALA A 397 -22.63 -10.15 9.77
C ALA A 397 -22.51 -10.50 11.27
N ALA A 398 -21.93 -9.61 12.07
CA ALA A 398 -21.73 -9.85 13.51
C ALA A 398 -23.04 -9.98 14.29
N ARG A 399 -24.10 -9.25 13.88
CA ARG A 399 -25.44 -9.43 14.44
C ARG A 399 -26.04 -10.78 14.06
N GLU A 400 -25.96 -11.16 12.79
CA GLU A 400 -26.46 -12.46 12.32
C GLU A 400 -25.74 -13.62 13.02
N PHE A 401 -24.42 -13.52 13.22
CA PHE A 401 -23.66 -14.50 14.00
C PHE A 401 -24.14 -14.57 15.45
N ASN A 402 -24.38 -13.44 16.11
CA ASN A 402 -24.87 -13.42 17.50
C ASN A 402 -26.28 -14.03 17.64
N GLU A 403 -27.10 -13.94 16.59
CA GLU A 403 -28.47 -14.49 16.57
C GLU A 403 -28.49 -15.98 16.20
N ASN A 404 -27.70 -16.39 15.19
CA ASN A 404 -27.80 -17.69 14.54
C ASN A 404 -26.61 -18.62 14.80
N GLY A 405 -25.52 -18.13 15.39
CA GLY A 405 -24.25 -18.86 15.57
C GLY A 405 -23.35 -18.89 14.33
N THR A 406 -23.83 -18.48 13.16
CA THR A 406 -23.05 -18.28 11.93
C THR A 406 -23.58 -17.07 11.16
N SER A 407 -22.75 -16.48 10.30
CA SER A 407 -23.14 -15.38 9.42
C SER A 407 -22.93 -15.72 7.94
N SER A 408 -23.71 -15.08 7.07
CA SER A 408 -23.68 -15.32 5.64
C SER A 408 -22.47 -14.70 4.95
N MET A 409 -21.91 -15.43 3.97
CA MET A 409 -20.80 -14.96 3.12
C MET A 409 -21.13 -13.67 2.37
N ILE A 410 -22.42 -13.39 2.11
CA ILE A 410 -22.83 -12.23 1.31
C ILE A 410 -22.44 -10.90 1.97
N TRP A 411 -22.41 -10.86 3.31
CA TRP A 411 -21.99 -9.67 4.04
C TRP A 411 -20.53 -9.31 3.76
N LEU A 412 -19.67 -10.32 3.67
CA LEU A 412 -18.26 -10.14 3.34
C LEU A 412 -18.12 -9.64 1.91
N VAL A 413 -18.90 -10.19 0.97
CA VAL A 413 -18.92 -9.72 -0.43
C VAL A 413 -19.26 -8.23 -0.51
N PHE A 414 -20.30 -7.77 0.20
CA PHE A 414 -20.63 -6.35 0.24
C PHE A 414 -19.60 -5.52 0.99
N ALA A 415 -19.04 -6.01 2.09
CA ALA A 415 -17.97 -5.32 2.81
C ALA A 415 -16.77 -5.05 1.88
N TYR A 416 -16.25 -6.09 1.22
CA TYR A 416 -15.16 -5.97 0.25
C TYR A 416 -15.51 -5.08 -0.94
N LEU A 417 -16.75 -5.09 -1.42
CA LEU A 417 -17.20 -4.22 -2.52
C LEU A 417 -17.09 -2.74 -2.12
N PHE A 418 -17.66 -2.36 -0.98
CA PHE A 418 -17.61 -0.99 -0.49
C PHE A 418 -16.20 -0.58 -0.11
N HIS A 419 -15.43 -1.49 0.50
CA HIS A 419 -14.02 -1.24 0.80
C HIS A 419 -13.23 -0.87 -0.47
N THR A 420 -13.47 -1.63 -1.53
CA THR A 420 -12.80 -1.44 -2.82
C THR A 420 -13.26 -0.18 -3.54
N ILE A 421 -14.55 0.14 -3.55
CA ILE A 421 -15.04 1.41 -4.14
C ILE A 421 -14.45 2.60 -3.37
N GLY A 422 -14.37 2.51 -2.04
CA GLY A 422 -13.68 3.49 -1.20
C GLY A 422 -12.22 3.69 -1.60
N GLU A 423 -11.49 2.59 -1.80
CA GLU A 423 -10.10 2.59 -2.24
C GLU A 423 -9.92 3.25 -3.62
N LEU A 424 -10.76 2.88 -4.59
CA LEU A 424 -10.76 3.47 -5.93
C LEU A 424 -11.08 4.98 -5.93
N CYS A 425 -11.73 5.49 -4.88
CA CYS A 425 -11.95 6.92 -4.70
C CYS A 425 -10.77 7.64 -4.03
N LEU A 426 -10.08 6.99 -3.09
CA LEU A 426 -9.03 7.62 -2.29
C LEU A 426 -7.62 7.37 -2.81
N SER A 427 -7.24 6.12 -3.10
CA SER A 427 -5.84 5.70 -3.31
C SER A 427 -5.16 6.38 -4.51
N PRO A 428 -5.73 6.39 -5.75
CA PRO A 428 -5.11 7.06 -6.89
C PRO A 428 -4.99 8.58 -6.68
N VAL A 429 -5.94 9.14 -5.95
CA VAL A 429 -6.09 10.57 -5.71
C VAL A 429 -5.10 11.04 -4.66
N ALA A 430 -4.95 10.31 -3.54
CA ALA A 430 -4.02 10.66 -2.47
C ALA A 430 -2.59 10.77 -2.98
N LEU A 431 -2.14 9.78 -3.77
CA LEU A 431 -0.80 9.77 -4.38
C LEU A 431 -0.58 10.99 -5.29
N SER A 432 -1.54 11.28 -6.19
CA SER A 432 -1.47 12.45 -7.08
C SER A 432 -1.51 13.77 -6.31
N PHE A 433 -2.32 13.84 -5.26
CA PHE A 433 -2.53 15.06 -4.49
C PHE A 433 -1.30 15.42 -3.65
N ILE A 434 -0.69 14.44 -2.99
CA ILE A 434 0.53 14.62 -2.20
C ILE A 434 1.67 15.11 -3.09
N THR A 435 1.87 14.49 -4.26
CA THR A 435 2.93 14.89 -5.19
C THR A 435 2.72 16.29 -5.77
N LYS A 436 1.47 16.74 -5.95
CA LYS A 436 1.16 18.12 -6.39
C LYS A 436 1.39 19.15 -5.28
N LEU A 437 1.00 18.84 -4.04
CA LEU A 437 1.15 19.76 -2.92
C LEU A 437 2.58 19.85 -2.40
N ALA A 438 3.36 18.76 -2.54
CA ALA A 438 4.75 18.71 -2.13
C ALA A 438 5.58 19.74 -2.90
N PRO A 439 6.39 20.57 -2.21
CA PRO A 439 7.38 21.41 -2.88
C PRO A 439 8.36 20.53 -3.66
N VAL A 440 8.74 20.97 -4.86
CA VAL A 440 9.54 20.16 -5.79
C VAL A 440 10.84 19.65 -5.15
N ARG A 441 11.48 20.48 -4.31
CA ARG A 441 12.72 20.14 -3.58
C ARG A 441 12.57 19.03 -2.52
N TYR A 442 11.34 18.71 -2.11
CA TYR A 442 11.03 17.66 -1.12
C TYR A 442 10.17 16.53 -1.68
N ALA A 443 9.93 16.47 -2.99
CA ALA A 443 8.97 15.52 -3.57
C ALA A 443 9.30 14.05 -3.24
N SER A 444 10.57 13.65 -3.33
CA SER A 444 11.02 12.29 -2.98
C SER A 444 10.85 11.98 -1.48
N LEU A 445 11.13 12.96 -0.62
CA LEU A 445 10.92 12.84 0.82
C LEU A 445 9.44 12.69 1.18
N MET A 446 8.57 13.50 0.58
CA MET A 446 7.13 13.39 0.80
C MET A 446 6.57 12.04 0.34
N MET A 447 7.15 11.43 -0.70
CA MET A 447 6.83 10.07 -1.09
C MET A 447 7.24 9.03 -0.05
N GLY A 448 8.41 9.19 0.58
CA GLY A 448 8.81 8.36 1.72
C GLY A 448 7.84 8.49 2.90
N VAL A 449 7.48 9.73 3.26
CA VAL A 449 6.51 10.00 4.33
C VAL A 449 5.13 9.44 4.00
N TYR A 450 4.69 9.50 2.73
CA TYR A 450 3.45 8.86 2.30
C TYR A 450 3.46 7.35 2.57
N PHE A 451 4.53 6.65 2.20
CA PHE A 451 4.62 5.21 2.49
C PHE A 451 4.64 4.93 3.99
N ALA A 452 5.40 5.69 4.79
CA ALA A 452 5.35 5.56 6.24
C ALA A 452 3.94 5.80 6.80
N THR A 453 3.21 6.78 6.27
CA THR A 453 1.83 7.09 6.65
C THR A 453 0.89 5.91 6.35
N SER A 454 0.99 5.30 5.17
CA SER A 454 0.23 4.09 4.85
C SER A 454 0.60 2.92 5.78
N GLY A 455 1.88 2.77 6.12
CA GLY A 455 2.34 1.81 7.12
C GLY A 455 1.77 2.07 8.51
N LEU A 456 1.71 3.33 8.96
CA LEU A 456 1.08 3.69 10.23
C LEU A 456 -0.42 3.37 10.23
N GLY A 457 -1.11 3.57 9.11
CA GLY A 457 -2.48 3.10 8.94
C GLY A 457 -2.60 1.59 9.16
N ASN A 458 -1.68 0.80 8.61
CA ASN A 458 -1.63 -0.65 8.85
C ASN A 458 -1.37 -0.99 10.33
N LYS A 459 -0.51 -0.26 11.04
CA LYS A 459 -0.32 -0.44 12.49
C LYS A 459 -1.58 -0.10 13.29
N VAL A 460 -2.28 0.97 12.91
CA VAL A 460 -3.58 1.33 13.49
C VAL A 460 -4.60 0.23 13.25
N ALA A 461 -4.60 -0.40 12.07
CA ALA A 461 -5.47 -1.54 11.79
C ALA A 461 -5.20 -2.70 12.77
N GLY A 462 -3.94 -3.04 13.02
CA GLY A 462 -3.56 -4.01 14.05
C GLY A 462 -4.13 -3.66 15.44
N ILE A 463 -3.87 -2.43 15.92
CA ILE A 463 -4.33 -1.98 17.25
C ILE A 463 -5.87 -2.00 17.37
N VAL A 464 -6.57 -1.55 16.34
CA VAL A 464 -8.05 -1.59 16.32
C VAL A 464 -8.54 -3.03 16.28
N GLY A 465 -7.88 -3.91 15.52
CA GLY A 465 -8.19 -5.34 15.48
C GLY A 465 -7.99 -6.02 16.83
N GLU A 466 -6.86 -5.78 17.49
CA GLU A 466 -6.53 -6.27 18.84
C GLU A 466 -7.63 -5.93 19.86
N SER A 467 -8.29 -4.78 19.69
CA SER A 467 -9.37 -4.35 20.60
C SER A 467 -10.62 -5.25 20.52
N ALA A 468 -10.80 -6.01 19.43
CA ALA A 468 -11.94 -6.92 19.27
C ALA A 468 -11.92 -8.07 20.27
N SER A 469 -10.73 -8.54 20.70
CA SER A 469 -10.62 -9.57 21.74
C SER A 469 -11.18 -9.10 23.09
N ASN A 470 -11.22 -7.78 23.34
CA ASN A 470 -11.75 -7.21 24.58
C ASN A 470 -13.20 -6.71 24.46
N TYR A 471 -13.57 -6.13 23.31
CA TYR A 471 -14.86 -5.46 23.13
C TYR A 471 -15.85 -6.23 22.23
N GLY A 472 -15.39 -7.29 21.57
CA GLY A 472 -16.14 -8.06 20.57
C GLY A 472 -16.20 -7.41 19.19
N ASP A 473 -16.30 -8.23 18.15
CA ASP A 473 -16.28 -7.79 16.75
C ASP A 473 -17.38 -6.79 16.41
N LEU A 474 -18.59 -7.01 16.92
CA LEU A 474 -19.73 -6.13 16.67
C LEU A 474 -19.43 -4.70 17.12
N THR A 475 -18.83 -4.54 18.31
CA THR A 475 -18.47 -3.24 18.87
C THR A 475 -17.38 -2.57 18.04
N VAL A 476 -16.37 -3.33 17.63
CA VAL A 476 -15.25 -2.81 16.83
C VAL A 476 -15.70 -2.43 15.43
N PHE A 477 -16.45 -3.28 14.73
CA PHE A 477 -16.98 -2.97 13.40
C PHE A 477 -17.92 -1.76 13.43
N MET A 478 -18.80 -1.66 14.44
CA MET A 478 -19.65 -0.49 14.64
C MET A 478 -18.82 0.77 14.91
N GLY A 479 -17.79 0.65 15.75
CA GLY A 479 -16.87 1.75 16.06
C GLY A 479 -16.16 2.28 14.82
N ILE A 480 -15.65 1.39 13.96
CA ILE A 480 -15.00 1.76 12.68
C ILE A 480 -16.01 2.44 11.75
N PHE A 481 -17.22 1.89 11.60
CA PHE A 481 -18.27 2.49 10.77
C PHE A 481 -18.61 3.92 11.24
N ILE A 482 -18.90 4.10 12.52
CA ILE A 482 -19.25 5.42 13.08
C ILE A 482 -18.08 6.38 12.91
N PHE A 483 -16.86 5.97 13.27
CA PHE A 483 -15.68 6.82 13.20
C PHE A 483 -15.40 7.31 11.77
N THR A 484 -15.41 6.40 10.79
CA THR A 484 -15.14 6.73 9.39
C THR A 484 -16.23 7.62 8.79
N VAL A 485 -17.51 7.38 9.09
CA VAL A 485 -18.61 8.25 8.65
C VAL A 485 -18.49 9.64 9.27
N VAL A 486 -18.25 9.74 10.58
CA VAL A 486 -18.13 11.03 11.29
C VAL A 486 -16.94 11.82 10.77
N VAL A 487 -15.76 11.21 10.69
CA VAL A 487 -14.54 11.91 10.26
C VAL A 487 -14.60 12.25 8.77
N GLY A 488 -15.07 11.33 7.92
CA GLY A 488 -15.27 11.62 6.50
C GLY A 488 -16.25 12.78 6.29
N THR A 489 -17.35 12.81 7.05
CA THR A 489 -18.31 13.93 7.02
C THR A 489 -17.67 15.23 7.49
N LEU A 490 -16.86 15.20 8.55
CA LEU A 490 -16.12 16.37 9.03
C LEU A 490 -15.22 16.94 7.92
N PHE A 491 -14.44 16.10 7.22
CA PHE A 491 -13.61 16.51 6.08
C PHE A 491 -14.44 17.11 4.93
N LEU A 492 -15.65 16.59 4.68
CA LEU A 492 -16.57 17.19 3.70
C LEU A 492 -17.06 18.58 4.11
N LEU A 493 -17.33 18.79 5.41
CA LEU A 493 -17.76 20.10 5.93
C LEU A 493 -16.62 21.12 5.86
N ILE A 494 -15.40 20.73 6.23
CA ILE A 494 -14.22 21.61 6.18
C ILE A 494 -13.54 21.65 4.80
N ARG A 495 -14.09 20.99 3.76
CA ARG A 495 -13.43 20.95 2.44
C ARG A 495 -13.23 22.32 1.80
N LYS A 496 -14.14 23.27 2.03
CA LYS A 496 -14.08 24.61 1.42
C LYS A 496 -12.84 25.38 1.88
N PRO A 497 -12.58 25.53 3.20
CA PRO A 497 -11.34 26.16 3.65
C PRO A 497 -10.10 25.37 3.22
N LEU A 498 -10.13 24.03 3.24
CA LEU A 498 -8.98 23.23 2.79
C LEU A 498 -8.66 23.42 1.30
N ASN A 499 -9.68 23.45 0.44
CA ASN A 499 -9.50 23.74 -0.98
C ASN A 499 -8.95 25.15 -1.22
N ARG A 500 -9.31 26.13 -0.40
CA ARG A 500 -8.73 27.49 -0.49
C ARG A 500 -7.21 27.46 -0.23
N LEU A 501 -6.78 26.65 0.73
CA LEU A 501 -5.36 26.49 1.10
C LEU A 501 -4.54 25.74 0.04
N THR A 502 -5.17 25.07 -0.93
CA THR A 502 -4.41 24.47 -2.05
C THR A 502 -3.97 25.50 -3.08
N HIS A 503 -4.52 26.73 -3.03
CA HIS A 503 -4.23 27.81 -3.97
C HIS A 503 -4.44 27.37 -5.43
N GLY A 504 -5.59 26.75 -5.70
CA GLY A 504 -6.06 26.40 -7.04
C GLY A 504 -5.19 25.41 -7.81
N ILE A 505 -4.35 24.61 -7.12
CA ILE A 505 -3.40 23.71 -7.78
C ILE A 505 -4.06 22.63 -8.65
N GLU A 506 -5.32 22.32 -8.38
CA GLU A 506 -6.12 21.35 -9.15
C GLU A 506 -7.04 22.02 -10.19
N ASP A 507 -7.19 23.35 -10.16
CA ASP A 507 -8.13 24.09 -11.00
C ASP A 507 -7.59 24.26 -12.44
N ASN A 508 -6.27 24.14 -12.63
CA ASN A 508 -5.59 24.30 -13.93
C ASN A 508 -5.51 23.01 -14.78
N GLU A 509 -6.20 21.94 -14.39
CA GLU A 509 -6.25 20.71 -15.19
C GLU A 509 -7.20 20.85 -16.39
N ASN A 510 -6.80 21.69 -17.36
CA ASN A 510 -7.54 21.92 -18.60
C ASN A 510 -7.44 20.72 -19.56
N ILE A 511 -8.52 20.52 -20.30
CA ILE A 511 -8.72 19.50 -21.32
C ILE A 511 -7.65 19.71 -22.41
N ILE A 512 -6.71 18.77 -22.56
CA ILE A 512 -6.02 18.59 -23.84
C ILE A 512 -7.11 18.10 -24.79
N LYS A 513 -7.72 19.00 -25.56
CA LYS A 513 -8.50 18.59 -26.73
C LYS A 513 -7.49 17.90 -27.64
N GLU A 514 -7.62 16.59 -27.82
CA GLU A 514 -7.00 15.92 -28.96
C GLU A 514 -7.47 16.69 -30.20
N GLN A 515 -6.60 17.56 -30.73
CA GLN A 515 -6.72 17.97 -32.11
C GLN A 515 -6.38 16.72 -32.91
N GLU A 516 -7.42 15.96 -33.29
CA GLU A 516 -7.34 15.04 -34.41
C GLU A 516 -6.98 15.87 -35.65
N GLY A 517 -5.67 16.07 -35.86
CA GLY A 517 -5.10 16.54 -37.10
C GLY A 517 -5.17 15.42 -38.13
N PHE A 518 -6.38 15.11 -38.60
CA PHE A 518 -6.54 14.57 -39.95
C PHE A 518 -6.49 15.76 -40.90
N ASP A 519 -5.28 16.23 -41.21
CA ASP A 519 -5.07 16.97 -42.44
C ASP A 519 -5.30 16.00 -43.59
N LEU A 520 -6.54 16.02 -44.08
CA LEU A 520 -6.90 15.49 -45.38
C LEU A 520 -5.99 16.16 -46.41
N ILE A 521 -5.08 15.37 -46.98
CA ILE A 521 -4.36 15.72 -48.20
C ILE A 521 -5.44 15.98 -49.26
N LYS A 522 -5.69 17.26 -49.54
CA LYS A 522 -6.34 17.74 -50.76
C LYS A 522 -5.25 18.31 -51.64
N GLU A 523 -4.77 17.48 -52.55
CA GLU A 523 -4.69 17.65 -54.02
C GLU A 523 -3.74 16.61 -54.61
#